data_AF-A0A7S2MAG7-F1
#
_entry.id   AF-A0A7S2MAG7-F1
#
_cell.length_a   1.000
_cell.length_b   1.000
_cell.length_c   1.000
_cell.angle_alpha   90.00
_cell.angle_beta   90.00
_cell.angle_gamma   90.00
#
_symmetry.space_group_name_H-M   'P 1'
#
loop_
_entity.id
_entity.type
_entity.pdbx_description
1 polymer ?
#
loop_
_entity_poly.entity_id
_entity_poly.type
_entity_poly.pdbx_seq_one_letter_code
_entity_poly.pdbx_strand_id
1 'polypeptide(L)'
;MQQLVDRMRQRREQSKASEHKWDDLPKVLMVAEKPSVCKLIAEHLSRGRMRWRKGQSRAVQTYEFVAWFAPAQMKCKVVVTSTIGHVFGLDFGCNKVPDIADLYWDQCKKTIEESTSKNRIVEHLQELAGECEFLALWLDCDKEGENICFEVLSLCEGIAPDNVYRAHFSALTEPEIKYAFNNLGRPDKYLAQAVDARQELDLKIGCTFTRLMTRTFLNSALEKFRLREQRCLSYGPCQTPTLWFCVERHKEIEGFRKREVHRPKATVLIQEWPVELAWAEKETFDAARARGVEGRIGAVQHATLKDWTSTD
;
A
#
# COMPACT_ATOMS: atom_id res chain seq x y z
N MET A 1 -50.04 25.78 -10.72
CA MET A 1 -49.29 25.80 -9.45
C MET A 1 -49.72 24.67 -8.51
N GLN A 2 -51.02 24.51 -8.21
CA GLN A 2 -51.55 23.46 -7.32
C GLN A 2 -51.13 22.02 -7.71
N GLN A 3 -51.30 21.64 -8.98
CA GLN A 3 -50.89 20.31 -9.51
C GLN A 3 -49.39 20.01 -9.42
N LEU A 4 -48.53 21.03 -9.27
CA LEU A 4 -47.09 20.85 -9.09
C LEU A 4 -46.78 20.57 -7.60
N VAL A 5 -47.46 21.28 -6.70
CA VAL A 5 -47.38 21.11 -5.25
C VAL A 5 -47.93 19.74 -4.84
N ASP A 6 -49.03 19.29 -5.43
CA ASP A 6 -49.63 17.99 -5.14
C ASP A 6 -48.73 16.82 -5.60
N ARG A 7 -48.08 16.95 -6.77
CA ARG A 7 -47.05 15.99 -7.22
C ARG A 7 -45.84 15.95 -6.30
N MET A 8 -45.41 17.09 -5.75
CA MET A 8 -44.33 17.14 -4.76
C MET A 8 -44.73 16.50 -3.42
N ARG A 9 -45.98 16.68 -2.97
CA ARG A 9 -46.53 16.00 -1.79
C ARG A 9 -46.61 14.48 -1.98
N GLN A 10 -47.18 14.01 -3.08
CA GLN A 10 -47.24 12.59 -3.39
C GLN A 10 -45.85 11.94 -3.49
N ARG A 11 -44.87 12.62 -4.09
CA ARG A 11 -43.47 12.15 -4.10
C ARG A 11 -42.87 12.08 -2.70
N ARG A 12 -43.16 13.04 -1.82
CA ARG A 12 -42.72 13.02 -0.41
C ARG A 12 -43.36 11.88 0.37
N GLU A 13 -44.65 11.64 0.17
CA GLU A 13 -45.38 10.54 0.81
C GLU A 13 -44.90 9.18 0.31
N GLN A 14 -44.67 9.01 -0.98
CA GLN A 14 -44.05 7.81 -1.56
C GLN A 14 -42.60 7.62 -1.08
N SER A 15 -41.84 8.71 -0.92
CA SER A 15 -40.48 8.67 -0.36
C SER A 15 -40.48 8.25 1.10
N LYS A 16 -41.44 8.72 1.91
CA LYS A 16 -41.61 8.32 3.31
C LYS A 16 -42.09 6.89 3.46
N ALA A 17 -43.03 6.45 2.62
CA ALA A 17 -43.51 5.06 2.64
C ALA A 17 -42.43 4.07 2.15
N SER A 18 -41.57 4.49 1.22
CA SER A 18 -40.40 3.69 0.82
C SER A 18 -39.27 3.71 1.86
N GLU A 19 -39.12 4.79 2.63
CA GLU A 19 -38.22 4.83 3.80
C GLU A 19 -38.59 3.81 4.86
N HIS A 20 -39.86 3.75 5.25
CA HIS A 20 -40.34 2.76 6.22
C HIS A 20 -40.03 1.33 5.78
N LYS A 21 -40.11 1.05 4.47
CA LYS A 21 -39.75 -0.26 3.91
C LYS A 21 -38.25 -0.58 3.97
N TRP A 22 -37.37 0.40 4.14
CA TRP A 22 -35.91 0.15 4.28
C TRP A 22 -35.54 -0.21 5.71
N ASP A 23 -36.28 0.33 6.69
CA ASP A 23 -35.95 0.15 8.10
C ASP A 23 -36.27 -1.26 8.60
N ASP A 24 -37.22 -1.96 7.95
CA ASP A 24 -37.58 -3.36 8.26
C ASP A 24 -36.63 -4.40 7.62
N LEU A 25 -35.68 -3.98 6.76
CA LEU A 25 -34.77 -4.91 6.10
C LEU A 25 -33.55 -5.21 6.98
N PRO A 26 -33.04 -6.46 6.98
CA PRO A 26 -31.76 -6.78 7.59
C PRO A 26 -30.66 -5.88 7.06
N LYS A 27 -29.79 -5.43 7.95
CA LYS A 27 -28.73 -4.48 7.61
C LYS A 27 -27.37 -5.16 7.49
N VAL A 28 -26.63 -4.77 6.45
CA VAL A 28 -25.26 -5.23 6.17
C VAL A 28 -24.32 -4.05 6.31
N LEU A 29 -23.39 -4.11 7.27
CA LEU A 29 -22.32 -3.15 7.39
C LEU A 29 -21.19 -3.49 6.42
N MET A 30 -20.81 -2.56 5.58
CA MET A 30 -19.64 -2.63 4.70
C MET A 30 -18.59 -1.62 5.15
N VAL A 31 -17.38 -2.06 5.42
CA VAL A 31 -16.29 -1.18 5.87
C VAL A 31 -15.14 -1.23 4.87
N ALA A 32 -14.77 -0.09 4.29
CA ALA A 32 -13.61 0.07 3.41
C ALA A 32 -12.42 0.71 4.16
N GLU A 33 -11.22 0.70 3.57
CA GLU A 33 -10.02 1.24 4.22
C GLU A 33 -9.97 2.78 4.27
N LYS A 34 -10.55 3.45 3.26
CA LYS A 34 -10.46 4.91 3.10
C LYS A 34 -11.79 5.50 2.60
N PRO A 35 -12.10 6.77 2.92
CA PRO A 35 -13.37 7.41 2.53
C PRO A 35 -13.61 7.44 1.02
N SER A 36 -12.56 7.65 0.22
CA SER A 36 -12.66 7.69 -1.25
C SER A 36 -13.08 6.33 -1.83
N VAL A 37 -12.52 5.24 -1.31
CA VAL A 37 -12.85 3.86 -1.71
C VAL A 37 -14.27 3.52 -1.31
N CYS A 38 -14.69 3.86 -0.09
CA CYS A 38 -16.06 3.68 0.39
C CYS A 38 -17.09 4.33 -0.53
N LYS A 39 -16.88 5.59 -0.91
CA LYS A 39 -17.78 6.31 -1.82
C LYS A 39 -17.88 5.61 -3.18
N LEU A 40 -16.76 5.22 -3.76
CA LEU A 40 -16.71 4.57 -5.07
C LEU A 40 -17.44 3.22 -5.05
N ILE A 41 -17.23 2.40 -4.01
CA ILE A 41 -17.94 1.13 -3.82
C ILE A 41 -19.45 1.37 -3.74
N ALA A 42 -19.88 2.35 -2.94
CA ALA A 42 -21.29 2.68 -2.79
C ALA A 42 -21.90 3.18 -4.11
N GLU A 43 -21.18 3.98 -4.91
CA GLU A 43 -21.63 4.44 -6.23
C GLU A 43 -21.81 3.30 -7.23
N HIS A 44 -20.85 2.38 -7.32
CA HIS A 44 -20.91 1.24 -8.23
C HIS A 44 -22.00 0.23 -7.87
N LEU A 45 -22.18 -0.06 -6.58
CA LEU A 45 -23.19 -1.02 -6.13
C LEU A 45 -24.61 -0.43 -6.17
N SER A 46 -24.77 0.85 -5.85
CA SER A 46 -26.08 1.52 -5.89
C SER A 46 -26.48 2.03 -7.28
N ARG A 47 -25.58 2.00 -8.27
CA ARG A 47 -25.74 2.67 -9.57
C ARG A 47 -26.08 4.16 -9.40
N GLY A 48 -25.40 4.80 -8.44
CA GLY A 48 -25.63 6.20 -8.03
C GLY A 48 -26.91 6.45 -7.21
N ARG A 49 -27.70 5.41 -6.88
CA ARG A 49 -28.93 5.52 -6.09
C ARG A 49 -28.66 5.23 -4.60
N MET A 50 -27.74 5.98 -4.01
CA MET A 50 -27.41 5.90 -2.59
C MET A 50 -27.90 7.13 -1.84
N ARG A 51 -28.17 6.94 -0.55
CA ARG A 51 -28.41 8.02 0.40
C ARG A 51 -27.18 8.20 1.24
N TRP A 52 -26.83 9.43 1.55
CA TRP A 52 -25.74 9.71 2.48
C TRP A 52 -26.32 10.16 3.82
N ARG A 53 -25.75 9.66 4.92
CA ARG A 53 -26.01 10.17 6.27
C ARG A 53 -24.70 10.55 6.95
N LYS A 54 -24.80 11.48 7.90
CA LYS A 54 -23.69 11.78 8.82
C LYS A 54 -23.74 10.76 9.98
N GLY A 55 -22.59 10.22 10.33
CA GLY A 55 -22.42 9.41 11.55
C GLY A 55 -21.77 10.21 12.68
N GLN A 56 -21.34 9.51 13.74
CA GLN A 56 -20.58 10.10 14.86
C GLN A 56 -19.28 10.77 14.42
N SER A 57 -18.60 10.18 13.44
CA SER A 57 -17.39 10.75 12.86
C SER A 57 -17.73 11.78 11.78
N ARG A 58 -17.05 12.92 11.81
CA ARG A 58 -17.12 13.92 10.71
C ARG A 58 -16.19 13.59 9.55
N ALA A 59 -15.21 12.71 9.76
CA ALA A 59 -14.17 12.41 8.78
C ALA A 59 -14.58 11.29 7.83
N VAL A 60 -15.48 10.40 8.26
CA VAL A 60 -16.02 9.32 7.43
C VAL A 60 -17.51 9.51 7.19
N GLN A 61 -17.97 9.13 6.00
CA GLN A 61 -19.36 9.26 5.57
C GLN A 61 -19.99 7.87 5.51
N THR A 62 -21.29 7.82 5.76
CA THR A 62 -22.07 6.58 5.65
C THR A 62 -23.01 6.67 4.44
N TYR A 63 -22.93 5.68 3.56
CA TYR A 63 -23.79 5.56 2.38
C TYR A 63 -24.73 4.37 2.54
N GLU A 64 -26.02 4.59 2.31
CA GLU A 64 -27.06 3.57 2.45
C GLU A 64 -27.77 3.32 1.11
N PHE A 65 -27.96 2.05 0.77
CA PHE A 65 -28.78 1.63 -0.37
C PHE A 65 -29.34 0.22 -0.15
N VAL A 66 -30.33 -0.18 -0.94
CA VAL A 66 -30.90 -1.54 -0.90
C VAL A 66 -30.31 -2.37 -2.03
N ALA A 67 -29.76 -3.53 -1.70
CA ALA A 67 -29.23 -4.49 -2.66
C ALA A 67 -29.58 -5.92 -2.25
N TRP A 68 -29.56 -6.84 -3.21
CA TRP A 68 -29.65 -8.27 -2.94
C TRP A 68 -28.33 -8.75 -2.33
N PHE A 69 -28.36 -9.27 -1.12
CA PHE A 69 -27.17 -9.78 -0.44
C PHE A 69 -27.14 -11.30 -0.52
N ALA A 70 -26.23 -11.83 -1.33
CA ALA A 70 -26.17 -13.27 -1.64
C ALA A 70 -26.05 -14.17 -0.38
N PRO A 71 -25.22 -13.83 0.64
CA PRO A 71 -25.12 -14.68 1.83
C PRO A 71 -26.40 -14.80 2.65
N ALA A 72 -27.22 -13.74 2.70
CA ALA A 72 -28.51 -13.76 3.39
C ALA A 72 -29.67 -14.24 2.49
N GLN A 73 -29.43 -14.45 1.20
CA GLN A 73 -30.44 -14.81 0.18
C GLN A 73 -31.68 -13.90 0.19
N MET A 74 -31.49 -12.61 0.47
CA MET A 74 -32.58 -11.64 0.50
C MET A 74 -32.11 -10.22 0.19
N LYS A 75 -33.06 -9.28 0.07
CA LYS A 75 -32.73 -7.85 0.00
C LYS A 75 -32.36 -7.35 1.38
N CYS A 76 -31.22 -6.67 1.45
CA CYS A 76 -30.73 -6.06 2.68
C CYS A 76 -30.53 -4.56 2.47
N LYS A 77 -30.59 -3.80 3.57
CA LYS A 77 -30.12 -2.42 3.61
C LYS A 77 -28.61 -2.45 3.80
N VAL A 78 -27.88 -2.10 2.75
CA VAL A 78 -26.42 -2.03 2.77
C VAL A 78 -26.00 -0.67 3.31
N VAL A 79 -25.13 -0.67 4.31
CA VAL A 79 -24.60 0.50 5.00
C VAL A 79 -23.09 0.51 4.81
N VAL A 80 -22.59 1.37 3.93
CA VAL A 80 -21.16 1.45 3.59
C VAL A 80 -20.50 2.61 4.34
N THR A 81 -19.40 2.35 5.03
CA THR A 81 -18.54 3.33 5.70
C THR A 81 -17.06 2.98 5.48
N SER A 82 -16.14 3.71 6.10
CA SER A 82 -14.71 3.40 6.05
C SER A 82 -13.97 3.61 7.37
N THR A 83 -12.76 3.07 7.46
CA THR A 83 -11.73 3.55 8.37
C THR A 83 -10.95 4.73 7.75
N ILE A 84 -9.85 5.14 8.38
CA ILE A 84 -8.86 6.10 7.83
C ILE A 84 -7.48 5.44 7.95
N GLY A 85 -7.29 4.30 7.26
CA GLY A 85 -6.12 3.45 7.44
C GLY A 85 -6.22 2.57 8.70
N HIS A 86 -5.08 2.35 9.37
CA HIS A 86 -5.01 1.55 10.61
C HIS A 86 -5.84 2.17 11.73
N VAL A 87 -6.58 1.31 12.42
CA VAL A 87 -7.40 1.70 13.58
C VAL A 87 -6.53 1.72 14.83
N PHE A 88 -5.60 0.77 14.92
CA PHE A 88 -4.69 0.62 16.04
C PHE A 88 -3.23 0.85 15.64
N GLY A 89 -2.47 1.41 16.58
CA GLY A 89 -1.01 1.43 16.58
C GLY A 89 -0.50 0.39 17.54
N LEU A 90 0.73 -0.10 17.32
CA LEU A 90 1.41 -1.01 18.23
C LEU A 90 2.48 -0.25 19.00
N ASP A 91 2.43 -0.30 20.33
CA ASP A 91 3.46 0.27 21.21
C ASP A 91 3.76 -0.67 22.39
N PHE A 92 4.81 -0.36 23.14
CA PHE A 92 5.12 -1.06 24.39
C PHE A 92 4.04 -0.77 25.44
N GLY A 93 3.62 -1.81 26.16
CA GLY A 93 2.52 -1.72 27.11
C GLY A 93 2.85 -0.99 28.43
N CYS A 94 4.08 -0.54 28.62
CA CYS A 94 4.54 0.14 29.82
C CYS A 94 4.64 1.67 29.62
N ASN A 95 4.11 2.44 30.57
CA ASN A 95 4.22 3.91 30.55
C ASN A 95 5.58 4.44 31.06
N LYS A 96 6.51 3.55 31.42
CA LYS A 96 7.87 3.91 31.83
C LYS A 96 8.81 3.57 30.68
N VAL A 97 9.85 4.37 30.47
CA VAL A 97 10.93 4.03 29.53
C VAL A 97 11.62 2.77 30.07
N PRO A 98 11.47 1.58 29.43
CA PRO A 98 12.13 0.38 29.91
C PRO A 98 13.64 0.53 29.81
N ASP A 99 14.37 -0.21 30.64
CA ASP A 99 15.78 -0.43 30.34
C ASP A 99 15.87 -1.10 28.97
N ILE A 100 16.91 -0.74 28.22
CA ILE A 100 17.15 -1.24 26.86
C ILE A 100 17.28 -2.77 26.87
N ALA A 101 17.82 -3.33 27.96
CA ALA A 101 17.96 -4.77 28.15
C ALA A 101 16.63 -5.53 28.17
N ASP A 102 15.57 -4.91 28.69
CA ASP A 102 14.26 -5.54 28.86
C ASP A 102 13.32 -5.26 27.69
N LEU A 103 13.60 -4.22 26.89
CA LEU A 103 12.70 -3.72 25.84
C LEU A 103 12.35 -4.78 24.78
N TYR A 104 13.28 -5.68 24.45
CA TYR A 104 13.01 -6.75 23.48
C TYR A 104 11.98 -7.77 24.01
N TRP A 105 11.98 -8.03 25.32
CA TRP A 105 11.12 -9.01 25.95
C TRP A 105 9.80 -8.42 26.44
N ASP A 106 9.68 -7.11 26.43
CA ASP A 106 8.50 -6.40 26.90
C ASP A 106 7.26 -6.71 26.05
N GLN A 107 6.10 -6.58 26.68
CA GLN A 107 4.82 -6.88 26.04
C GLN A 107 4.37 -5.70 25.18
N CYS A 108 4.13 -5.95 23.90
CA CYS A 108 3.51 -4.99 23.01
C CYS A 108 1.98 -4.99 23.19
N LYS A 109 1.36 -3.83 23.06
CA LYS A 109 -0.08 -3.64 23.13
C LYS A 109 -0.55 -2.80 21.95
N LYS A 110 -1.67 -3.21 21.35
CA LYS A 110 -2.37 -2.38 20.38
C LYS A 110 -3.15 -1.29 21.12
N THR A 111 -2.98 -0.05 20.70
CA THR A 111 -3.68 1.12 21.22
C THR A 111 -4.36 1.84 20.07
N ILE A 112 -5.51 2.47 20.32
CA ILE A 112 -6.23 3.22 19.29
C ILE A 112 -5.33 4.37 18.80
N GLU A 113 -5.15 4.49 17.49
CA GLU A 113 -4.39 5.57 16.88
C GLU A 113 -4.98 6.94 17.24
N GLU A 114 -4.13 7.94 17.40
CA GLU A 114 -4.56 9.29 17.80
C GLU A 114 -5.53 9.90 16.76
N SER A 115 -5.27 9.63 15.48
CA SER A 115 -6.14 10.04 14.36
C SER A 115 -7.52 9.36 14.43
N THR A 116 -7.56 8.07 14.76
CA THR A 116 -8.79 7.27 14.92
C THR A 116 -9.61 7.77 16.09
N SER A 117 -8.96 8.04 17.23
CA SER A 117 -9.59 8.59 18.43
C SER A 117 -10.13 10.01 18.20
N LYS A 118 -9.32 10.93 17.67
CA LYS A 118 -9.74 12.31 17.37
C LYS A 118 -10.94 12.37 16.43
N ASN A 119 -11.00 11.45 15.47
CA ASN A 119 -12.09 11.38 14.50
C ASN A 119 -13.28 10.53 14.96
N ARG A 120 -13.27 9.97 16.18
CA ARG A 120 -14.35 9.12 16.73
C ARG A 120 -14.73 7.96 15.82
N ILE A 121 -13.74 7.33 15.19
CA ILE A 121 -13.95 6.24 14.23
C ILE A 121 -14.41 4.98 14.96
N VAL A 122 -13.90 4.71 16.16
CA VAL A 122 -14.29 3.54 16.97
C VAL A 122 -15.77 3.59 17.30
N GLU A 123 -16.25 4.70 17.86
CA GLU A 123 -17.65 4.88 18.22
C GLU A 123 -18.56 4.86 17.00
N HIS A 124 -18.06 5.38 15.86
CA HIS A 124 -18.79 5.32 14.61
C HIS A 124 -18.99 3.89 14.10
N LEU A 125 -17.95 3.06 14.12
CA LEU A 125 -18.03 1.66 13.70
C LEU A 125 -18.89 0.83 14.66
N GLN A 126 -18.76 1.06 15.98
CA GLN A 126 -19.56 0.38 17.00
C GLN A 126 -21.05 0.72 16.89
N GLU A 127 -21.40 2.00 16.68
CA GLU A 127 -22.79 2.43 16.46
C GLU A 127 -23.39 1.73 15.23
N LEU A 128 -22.67 1.71 14.11
CA LEU A 128 -23.15 1.06 12.89
C LEU A 128 -23.22 -0.46 13.03
N ALA A 129 -22.27 -1.08 13.71
CA ALA A 129 -22.25 -2.52 13.95
C ALA A 129 -23.44 -2.95 14.82
N GLY A 130 -23.79 -2.17 15.84
CA GLY A 130 -24.96 -2.43 16.68
C GLY A 130 -26.30 -2.34 15.95
N GLU A 131 -26.33 -1.69 14.77
CA GLU A 131 -27.51 -1.65 13.90
C GLU A 131 -27.57 -2.79 12.87
N CYS A 132 -26.49 -3.59 12.70
CA CYS A 132 -26.33 -4.51 11.58
C CYS A 132 -26.25 -5.98 12.01
N GLU A 133 -26.73 -6.86 11.13
CA GLU A 133 -26.71 -8.33 11.33
C GLU A 133 -25.50 -8.98 10.65
N PHE A 134 -24.97 -8.33 9.61
CA PHE A 134 -23.88 -8.83 8.78
C PHE A 134 -22.77 -7.80 8.66
N LEU A 135 -21.53 -8.28 8.55
CA LEU A 135 -20.34 -7.47 8.27
C LEU A 135 -19.70 -7.97 6.98
N ALA A 136 -19.45 -7.07 6.03
CA ALA A 136 -18.67 -7.33 4.84
C ALA A 136 -17.46 -6.39 4.80
N LEU A 137 -16.26 -6.97 4.76
CA LEU A 137 -14.99 -6.27 4.82
C LEU A 137 -14.50 -5.95 3.40
N TRP A 138 -14.29 -4.66 3.12
CA TRP A 138 -13.94 -4.08 1.81
C TRP A 138 -12.61 -3.32 1.83
N LEU A 139 -11.66 -3.82 2.62
CA LEU A 139 -10.33 -3.24 2.76
C LEU A 139 -9.45 -3.66 1.59
N ASP A 140 -8.31 -3.00 1.38
CA ASP A 140 -7.45 -3.32 0.23
C ASP A 140 -6.99 -4.80 0.31
N CYS A 141 -6.84 -5.45 -0.85
CA CYS A 141 -6.60 -6.90 -0.92
C CYS A 141 -5.11 -7.26 -0.80
N ASP A 142 -4.48 -6.79 0.27
CA ASP A 142 -3.12 -7.13 0.67
C ASP A 142 -3.06 -7.58 2.14
N LYS A 143 -1.85 -7.87 2.64
CA LYS A 143 -1.67 -8.33 4.02
C LYS A 143 -2.05 -7.26 5.06
N GLU A 144 -1.76 -5.99 4.80
CA GLU A 144 -2.10 -4.89 5.71
C GLU A 144 -3.62 -4.70 5.77
N GLY A 145 -4.30 -4.76 4.62
CA GLY A 145 -5.75 -4.75 4.54
C GLY A 145 -6.38 -5.93 5.30
N GLU A 146 -5.84 -7.14 5.20
CA GLU A 146 -6.27 -8.26 6.05
C GLU A 146 -6.02 -8.00 7.54
N ASN A 147 -4.93 -7.35 7.93
CA ASN A 147 -4.73 -6.98 9.34
C ASN A 147 -5.81 -6.01 9.84
N ILE A 148 -6.08 -4.95 9.07
CA ILE A 148 -7.11 -3.95 9.41
C ILE A 148 -8.51 -4.60 9.39
N CYS A 149 -8.76 -5.64 8.58
CA CYS A 149 -10.02 -6.40 8.62
C CYS A 149 -10.29 -6.95 10.03
N PHE A 150 -9.27 -7.51 10.68
CA PHE A 150 -9.39 -8.04 12.05
C PHE A 150 -9.43 -6.93 13.10
N GLU A 151 -8.84 -5.76 12.84
CA GLU A 151 -9.02 -4.58 13.69
C GLU A 151 -10.48 -4.11 13.67
N VAL A 152 -11.09 -3.96 12.49
CA VAL A 152 -12.51 -3.61 12.33
C VAL A 152 -13.40 -4.66 12.99
N LEU A 153 -13.12 -5.95 12.75
CA LEU A 153 -13.86 -7.05 13.35
C LEU A 153 -13.85 -6.98 14.88
N SER A 154 -12.71 -6.62 15.49
CA SER A 154 -12.59 -6.46 16.94
C SER A 154 -13.44 -5.32 17.51
N LEU A 155 -13.80 -4.32 16.69
CA LEU A 155 -14.65 -3.20 17.10
C LEU A 155 -16.14 -3.46 16.87
N CYS A 156 -16.49 -4.34 15.94
CA CYS A 156 -17.87 -4.66 15.57
C CYS A 156 -18.45 -5.76 16.47
N GLU A 157 -18.37 -5.57 17.79
CA GLU A 157 -18.95 -6.48 18.78
C GLU A 157 -20.47 -6.59 18.59
N GLY A 158 -21.00 -7.81 18.53
CA GLY A 158 -22.44 -8.08 18.34
C GLY A 158 -22.81 -8.73 17.01
N ILE A 159 -21.94 -8.66 15.99
CA ILE A 159 -22.12 -9.40 14.74
C ILE A 159 -21.58 -10.82 14.93
N ALA A 160 -22.41 -11.83 14.62
CA ALA A 160 -22.01 -13.23 14.74
C ALA A 160 -20.83 -13.55 13.80
N PRO A 161 -19.84 -14.38 14.22
CA PRO A 161 -18.70 -14.73 13.37
C PRO A 161 -19.10 -15.31 12.01
N ASP A 162 -20.19 -16.09 11.95
CA ASP A 162 -20.71 -16.67 10.71
C ASP A 162 -21.30 -15.63 9.74
N ASN A 163 -21.57 -14.42 10.23
CA ASN A 163 -22.09 -13.29 9.47
C ASN A 163 -21.00 -12.31 9.03
N VAL A 164 -19.72 -12.69 9.16
CA VAL A 164 -18.56 -11.88 8.75
C VAL A 164 -18.00 -12.35 7.42
N TYR A 165 -17.95 -11.46 6.44
CA TYR A 165 -17.57 -11.75 5.06
C TYR A 165 -16.43 -10.86 4.61
N ARG A 166 -15.67 -11.33 3.62
CA ARG A 166 -14.55 -10.61 3.00
C ARG A 166 -14.75 -10.48 1.50
N ALA A 167 -14.75 -9.24 0.99
CA ALA A 167 -14.74 -8.98 -0.44
C ALA A 167 -13.31 -9.05 -0.99
N HIS A 168 -13.09 -9.77 -2.08
CA HIS A 168 -11.81 -9.78 -2.79
C HIS A 168 -11.95 -9.06 -4.14
N PHE A 169 -11.12 -8.06 -4.37
CA PHE A 169 -11.10 -7.25 -5.59
C PHE A 169 -9.67 -6.81 -5.91
N SER A 170 -9.33 -6.76 -7.20
CA SER A 170 -8.02 -6.30 -7.67
C SER A 170 -8.05 -4.89 -8.28
N ALA A 171 -9.25 -4.35 -8.52
CA ALA A 171 -9.44 -3.04 -9.13
C ALA A 171 -10.74 -2.37 -8.66
N LEU A 172 -10.72 -1.04 -8.60
CA LEU A 172 -11.89 -0.22 -8.26
C LEU A 172 -12.76 0.07 -9.49
N THR A 173 -13.10 -0.96 -10.26
CA THR A 173 -13.98 -0.84 -11.43
C THR A 173 -15.36 -1.43 -11.14
N GLU A 174 -16.40 -0.90 -11.78
CA GLU A 174 -17.78 -1.36 -11.56
C GLU A 174 -17.98 -2.88 -11.74
N PRO A 175 -17.43 -3.54 -12.79
CA PRO A 175 -17.56 -4.99 -12.95
C PRO A 175 -16.90 -5.76 -11.80
N GLU A 176 -15.70 -5.36 -11.39
CA GLU A 176 -14.93 -6.02 -10.33
C GLU A 176 -15.62 -5.90 -8.98
N ILE A 177 -16.08 -4.70 -8.62
CA ILE A 177 -16.78 -4.46 -7.35
C ILE A 177 -18.09 -5.25 -7.30
N LYS A 178 -18.85 -5.34 -8.40
CA LYS A 178 -20.06 -6.17 -8.46
C LYS A 178 -19.72 -7.66 -8.35
N TYR A 179 -18.65 -8.10 -8.99
CA TYR A 179 -18.20 -9.48 -8.88
C TYR A 179 -17.84 -9.82 -7.42
N ALA A 180 -17.04 -8.98 -6.77
CA ALA A 180 -16.64 -9.15 -5.37
C ALA A 180 -17.83 -9.18 -4.41
N PHE A 181 -18.82 -8.29 -4.60
CA PHE A 181 -20.02 -8.25 -3.76
C PHE A 181 -20.88 -9.51 -3.88
N ASN A 182 -20.89 -10.17 -5.05
CA ASN A 182 -21.64 -11.40 -5.26
C ASN A 182 -20.87 -12.66 -4.87
N ASN A 183 -19.54 -12.57 -4.70
CA ASN A 183 -18.64 -13.70 -4.43
C ASN A 183 -17.81 -13.44 -3.16
N LEU A 184 -18.50 -13.16 -2.05
CA LEU A 184 -17.86 -12.89 -0.77
C LEU A 184 -17.22 -14.15 -0.18
N GLY A 185 -15.99 -14.01 0.29
CA GLY A 185 -15.24 -15.03 1.01
C GLY A 185 -15.24 -14.79 2.53
N ARG A 186 -14.21 -15.31 3.20
CA ARG A 186 -13.96 -15.13 4.64
C ARG A 186 -12.59 -14.46 4.84
N PRO A 187 -12.43 -13.61 5.87
CA PRO A 187 -11.14 -12.98 6.15
C PRO A 187 -10.09 -14.01 6.59
N ASP A 188 -8.82 -13.79 6.24
CA ASP A 188 -7.73 -14.71 6.53
C ASP A 188 -6.93 -14.28 7.77
N LYS A 189 -7.16 -14.99 8.88
CA LYS A 189 -6.50 -14.71 10.15
C LYS A 189 -4.99 -14.89 10.09
N TYR A 190 -4.47 -15.79 9.26
CA TYR A 190 -3.03 -16.06 9.20
C TYR A 190 -2.28 -14.94 8.50
N LEU A 191 -2.90 -14.29 7.50
CA LEU A 191 -2.34 -13.09 6.88
C LEU A 191 -2.30 -11.93 7.87
N ALA A 192 -3.38 -11.72 8.63
CA ALA A 192 -3.41 -10.71 9.69
C ALA A 192 -2.34 -10.96 10.76
N GLN A 193 -2.20 -12.21 11.24
CA GLN A 193 -1.18 -12.59 12.23
C GLN A 193 0.26 -12.43 11.71
N ALA A 194 0.49 -12.62 10.40
CA ALA A 194 1.80 -12.36 9.80
C ALA A 194 2.17 -10.87 9.86
N VAL A 195 1.19 -9.98 9.70
CA VAL A 195 1.41 -8.53 9.88
C VAL A 195 1.65 -8.20 11.34
N ASP A 196 0.87 -8.74 12.27
CA ASP A 196 1.07 -8.52 13.72
C ASP A 196 2.49 -8.94 14.14
N ALA A 197 2.93 -10.13 13.70
CA ALA A 197 4.29 -10.62 13.98
C ALA A 197 5.37 -9.69 13.40
N ARG A 198 5.19 -9.20 12.17
CA ARG A 198 6.10 -8.25 11.53
C ARG A 198 6.17 -6.94 12.32
N GLN A 199 5.02 -6.35 12.67
CA GLN A 199 4.93 -5.11 13.42
C GLN A 199 5.62 -5.24 14.79
N GLU A 200 5.40 -6.34 15.50
CA GLU A 200 6.05 -6.60 16.78
C GLU A 200 7.57 -6.75 16.65
N LEU A 201 8.05 -7.50 15.65
CA LEU A 201 9.50 -7.64 15.39
C LEU A 201 10.14 -6.31 15.03
N ASP A 202 9.51 -5.53 14.15
CA ASP A 202 10.00 -4.22 13.73
C ASP A 202 10.08 -3.24 14.91
N LEU A 203 9.06 -3.22 15.78
CA LEU A 203 9.03 -2.40 16.98
C LEU A 203 10.12 -2.82 17.97
N LYS A 204 10.19 -4.11 18.32
CA LYS A 204 11.13 -4.64 19.31
C LYS A 204 12.58 -4.48 18.87
N ILE A 205 12.90 -4.94 17.66
CA ILE A 205 14.26 -4.84 17.13
C ILE A 205 14.61 -3.36 16.88
N GLY A 206 13.71 -2.63 16.22
CA GLY A 206 13.92 -1.23 15.87
C GLY A 206 14.18 -0.36 17.09
N CYS A 207 13.29 -0.38 18.09
CA CYS A 207 13.44 0.44 19.28
C CYS A 207 14.63 0.01 20.16
N THR A 208 14.88 -1.30 20.31
CA THR A 208 16.00 -1.79 21.13
C THR A 208 17.34 -1.31 20.58
N PHE A 209 17.62 -1.57 19.29
CA PHE A 209 18.87 -1.14 18.68
C PHE A 209 18.94 0.39 18.50
N THR A 210 17.84 1.06 18.17
CA THR A 210 17.81 2.52 18.06
C THR A 210 18.17 3.17 19.39
N ARG A 211 17.57 2.74 20.50
CA ARG A 211 17.88 3.29 21.83
C ARG A 211 19.31 2.95 22.24
N LEU A 212 19.77 1.72 21.99
CA LEU A 212 21.15 1.31 22.27
C LEU A 212 22.15 2.18 21.52
N MET A 213 21.98 2.32 20.20
CA MET A 213 22.87 3.10 19.35
C MET A 213 22.84 4.58 19.71
N THR A 214 21.65 5.14 19.93
CA THR A 214 21.50 6.55 20.30
C THR A 214 22.16 6.83 21.65
N ARG A 215 21.90 6.01 22.69
CA ARG A 215 22.49 6.20 24.02
C ARG A 215 24.01 6.03 24.01
N THR A 216 24.52 5.10 23.22
CA THR A 216 25.95 4.74 23.24
C THR A 216 26.79 5.61 22.33
N PHE A 217 26.28 5.96 21.14
CA PHE A 217 27.12 6.52 20.06
C PHE A 217 26.69 7.90 19.56
N LEU A 218 25.52 8.43 19.97
CA LEU A 218 25.06 9.72 19.43
C LEU A 218 26.07 10.84 19.67
N ASN A 219 26.55 11.04 20.90
CA ASN A 219 27.48 12.12 21.22
C ASN A 219 28.79 12.01 20.42
N SER A 220 29.37 10.81 20.35
CA SER A 220 30.58 10.57 19.55
C SER A 220 30.34 10.78 18.06
N ALA A 221 29.16 10.43 17.54
CA ALA A 221 28.79 10.70 16.16
C ALA A 221 28.61 12.20 15.88
N LEU A 222 27.95 12.94 16.79
CA LEU A 222 27.78 14.38 16.69
C LEU A 222 29.13 15.09 16.61
N GLU A 223 30.08 14.72 17.47
CA GLU A 223 31.43 15.29 17.49
C GLU A 223 32.21 14.92 16.22
N LYS A 224 32.29 13.62 15.90
CA LYS A 224 33.09 13.11 14.78
C LYS A 224 32.62 13.64 13.42
N PHE A 225 31.31 13.75 13.23
CA PHE A 225 30.70 14.16 11.95
C PHE A 225 30.20 15.61 11.96
N ARG A 226 30.42 16.36 13.05
CA ARG A 226 29.99 17.76 13.23
C ARG A 226 28.51 17.99 12.96
N LEU A 227 27.68 17.02 13.35
CA LEU A 227 26.22 17.08 13.20
C LEU A 227 25.64 17.99 14.29
N ARG A 228 24.67 18.86 13.93
CA ARG A 228 24.07 19.82 14.89
C ARG A 228 22.66 19.46 15.33
N GLU A 229 21.91 18.75 14.49
CA GLU A 229 20.47 18.55 14.69
C GLU A 229 20.07 17.08 14.88
N GLN A 230 21.04 16.16 14.80
CA GLN A 230 20.73 14.73 14.93
C GLN A 230 20.33 14.40 16.38
N ARG A 231 19.09 13.94 16.57
CA ARG A 231 18.57 13.56 17.89
C ARG A 231 18.54 12.06 18.13
N CYS A 232 18.69 11.27 17.09
CA CYS A 232 18.49 9.82 17.13
C CYS A 232 19.37 9.13 16.09
N LEU A 233 19.94 7.98 16.44
CA LEU A 233 20.53 7.03 15.50
C LEU A 233 19.56 5.86 15.36
N SER A 234 18.77 5.86 14.28
CA SER A 234 17.76 4.83 14.05
C SER A 234 18.38 3.55 13.48
N TYR A 235 17.88 2.43 13.97
CA TYR A 235 18.12 1.09 13.44
C TYR A 235 16.78 0.46 13.10
N GLY A 236 16.73 -0.32 12.02
CA GLY A 236 15.60 -1.18 11.78
C GLY A 236 15.97 -2.30 10.82
N PRO A 237 15.36 -3.47 11.00
CA PRO A 237 15.79 -4.71 10.36
C PRO A 237 15.75 -4.64 8.82
N CYS A 238 14.87 -3.80 8.25
CA CYS A 238 14.80 -3.57 6.80
C CYS A 238 15.49 -2.26 6.36
N GLN A 239 15.38 -1.16 7.14
CA GLN A 239 16.01 0.13 6.77
C GLN A 239 17.54 0.04 6.72
N THR A 240 18.16 -0.73 7.61
CA THR A 240 19.62 -0.81 7.70
C THR A 240 20.25 -1.58 6.53
N PRO A 241 19.75 -2.77 6.13
CA PRO A 241 20.19 -3.41 4.88
C PRO A 241 19.91 -2.56 3.62
N THR A 242 18.81 -1.81 3.60
CA THR A 242 18.50 -0.92 2.47
C THR A 242 19.56 0.18 2.33
N LEU A 243 19.96 0.82 3.44
CA LEU A 243 21.06 1.78 3.45
C LEU A 243 22.39 1.14 3.05
N TRP A 244 22.61 -0.12 3.43
CA TRP A 244 23.82 -0.84 3.10
C TRP A 244 24.05 -0.96 1.59
N PHE A 245 23.02 -1.23 0.78
CA PHE A 245 23.16 -1.24 -0.69
C PHE A 245 23.67 0.10 -1.26
N CYS A 246 23.19 1.22 -0.73
CA CYS A 246 23.65 2.55 -1.13
C CYS A 246 25.12 2.77 -0.75
N VAL A 247 25.51 2.38 0.47
CA VAL A 247 26.87 2.50 0.97
C VAL A 247 27.84 1.58 0.22
N GLU A 248 27.43 0.36 -0.10
CA GLU A 248 28.20 -0.60 -0.89
C GLU A 248 28.50 -0.02 -2.28
N ARG A 249 27.47 0.43 -3.00
CA ARG A 249 27.66 1.08 -4.31
C ARG A 249 28.54 2.32 -4.22
N HIS A 250 28.40 3.12 -3.17
CA HIS A 250 29.28 4.28 -2.98
C HIS A 250 30.75 3.87 -2.85
N LYS A 251 31.05 2.84 -2.05
CA LYS A 251 32.40 2.29 -1.90
C LYS A 251 32.95 1.69 -3.20
N GLU A 252 32.11 1.02 -4.00
CA GLU A 252 32.51 0.52 -5.32
C GLU A 252 32.95 1.67 -6.23
N ILE A 253 32.20 2.79 -6.22
CA ILE A 253 32.51 3.98 -7.01
C ILE A 253 33.81 4.64 -6.52
N GLU A 254 33.98 4.81 -5.21
CA GLU A 254 35.21 5.38 -4.64
C GLU A 254 36.44 4.49 -4.89
N GLY A 255 36.25 3.18 -4.81
CA GLY A 255 37.29 2.18 -5.08
C GLY A 255 37.57 1.95 -6.58
N PHE A 256 36.75 2.51 -7.47
CA PHE A 256 36.88 2.30 -8.90
C PHE A 256 38.16 2.95 -9.44
N ARG A 257 39.11 2.11 -9.84
CA ARG A 257 40.32 2.57 -10.54
C ARG A 257 40.03 2.65 -12.03
N LYS A 258 39.88 3.89 -12.53
CA LYS A 258 39.75 4.18 -13.96
C LYS A 258 40.94 3.55 -14.71
N ARG A 259 40.63 2.80 -15.76
CA ARG A 259 41.60 2.25 -16.71
C ARG A 259 41.28 2.80 -18.08
N GLU A 260 42.31 3.18 -18.82
CA GLU A 260 42.15 3.58 -20.21
C GLU A 260 41.74 2.37 -21.04
N VAL A 261 40.74 2.55 -21.88
CA VAL A 261 40.21 1.54 -22.77
C VAL A 261 40.36 2.08 -24.19
N HIS A 262 41.04 1.31 -25.03
CA HIS A 262 41.25 1.65 -26.42
C HIS A 262 40.23 0.90 -27.29
N ARG A 263 39.56 1.64 -28.17
CA ARG A 263 38.58 1.11 -29.13
C ARG A 263 38.94 1.63 -30.51
N PRO A 264 39.84 0.95 -31.25
CA PRO A 264 40.13 1.30 -32.62
C PRO A 264 38.84 1.27 -33.45
N LYS A 265 38.56 2.35 -34.17
CA LYS A 265 37.40 2.51 -35.04
C LYS A 265 37.87 2.91 -36.43
N ALA A 266 37.17 2.42 -37.44
CA ALA A 266 37.39 2.80 -38.83
C ALA A 266 36.04 3.06 -39.50
N THR A 267 36.00 4.00 -40.43
CA THR A 267 34.81 4.25 -41.24
C THR A 267 35.15 3.96 -42.70
N VAL A 268 34.32 3.17 -43.35
CA VAL A 268 34.45 2.86 -44.79
C VAL A 268 33.27 3.45 -45.55
N LEU A 269 33.50 3.84 -46.80
CA LEU A 269 32.43 4.31 -47.68
C LEU A 269 31.97 3.15 -48.57
N ILE A 270 30.69 2.82 -48.52
CA ILE A 270 30.04 1.86 -49.42
C ILE A 270 29.13 2.66 -50.35
N GLN A 271 29.53 2.84 -51.62
CA GLN A 271 28.76 3.67 -52.57
C GLN A 271 28.40 5.06 -51.99
N GLU A 272 29.39 5.73 -51.40
CA GLU A 272 29.26 7.02 -50.69
C GLU A 272 28.54 7.00 -49.32
N TRP A 273 28.00 5.85 -48.90
CA TRP A 273 27.42 5.70 -47.57
C TRP A 273 28.49 5.38 -46.52
N PRO A 274 28.66 6.21 -45.47
CA PRO A 274 29.61 5.93 -44.40
C PRO A 274 29.11 4.82 -43.49
N VAL A 275 29.94 3.79 -43.31
CA VAL A 275 29.70 2.67 -42.41
C VAL A 275 30.81 2.59 -41.39
N GLU A 276 30.47 2.71 -40.10
CA GLU A 276 31.42 2.55 -39.00
C GLU A 276 31.68 1.06 -38.75
N LEU A 277 32.93 0.65 -38.86
CA LEU A 277 33.40 -0.69 -38.54
C LEU A 277 33.80 -0.75 -37.07
N ALA A 278 33.18 -1.68 -36.34
CA ALA A 278 33.60 -2.02 -34.99
C ALA A 278 34.71 -3.09 -35.05
N TRP A 279 35.78 -2.90 -34.28
CA TRP A 279 36.80 -3.92 -34.12
C TRP A 279 36.19 -5.18 -33.50
N ALA A 280 36.51 -6.37 -34.03
CA ALA A 280 35.90 -7.63 -33.61
C ALA A 280 36.08 -7.94 -32.11
N GLU A 281 37.21 -7.53 -31.51
CA GLU A 281 37.47 -7.68 -30.08
C GLU A 281 36.82 -6.59 -29.22
N LYS A 282 36.14 -5.63 -29.86
CA LYS A 282 35.46 -4.46 -29.30
C LYS A 282 36.39 -3.44 -28.64
N GLU A 283 37.19 -3.87 -27.66
CA GLU A 283 38.04 -2.99 -26.88
C GLU A 283 39.27 -3.71 -26.29
N THR A 284 40.28 -2.95 -25.92
CA THR A 284 41.46 -3.48 -25.22
C THR A 284 41.98 -2.48 -24.18
N PHE A 285 42.55 -3.00 -23.10
CA PHE A 285 43.31 -2.21 -22.12
C PHE A 285 44.80 -2.07 -22.51
N ASP A 286 45.26 -2.75 -23.57
CA ASP A 286 46.64 -2.71 -24.03
C ASP A 286 46.81 -1.68 -25.15
N ALA A 287 47.46 -0.56 -24.82
CA ALA A 287 47.73 0.53 -25.75
C ALA A 287 48.64 0.11 -26.93
N ALA A 288 49.56 -0.84 -26.73
CA ALA A 288 50.43 -1.32 -27.81
C ALA A 288 49.66 -2.18 -28.81
N ARG A 289 48.76 -3.04 -28.31
CA ARG A 289 47.83 -3.81 -29.16
C ARG A 289 46.94 -2.87 -29.98
N ALA A 290 46.35 -1.85 -29.33
CA ALA A 290 45.51 -0.87 -30.02
C ALA A 290 46.26 -0.13 -31.13
N ARG A 291 47.45 0.41 -30.85
CA ARG A 291 48.31 1.07 -31.85
C ARG A 291 48.70 0.13 -32.99
N GLY A 292 48.95 -1.14 -32.69
CA GLY A 292 49.26 -2.15 -33.72
C GLY A 292 48.08 -2.39 -34.67
N VAL A 293 46.84 -2.40 -34.15
CA VAL A 293 45.62 -2.50 -34.96
C VAL A 293 45.41 -1.22 -35.77
N GLU A 294 45.54 -0.04 -35.17
CA GLU A 294 45.44 1.25 -35.86
C GLU A 294 46.44 1.37 -37.02
N GLY A 295 47.71 0.99 -36.79
CA GLY A 295 48.73 1.00 -37.83
C GLY A 295 48.42 0.06 -39.00
N ARG A 296 47.83 -1.11 -38.73
CA ARG A 296 47.38 -2.03 -39.78
C ARG A 296 46.19 -1.46 -40.55
N ILE A 297 45.20 -0.90 -39.87
CA ILE A 297 44.02 -0.30 -40.50
C ILE A 297 44.42 0.90 -41.37
N GLY A 298 45.27 1.80 -40.87
CA GLY A 298 45.68 3.00 -41.59
C GLY A 298 46.47 2.72 -42.88
N ALA A 299 47.05 1.52 -43.02
CA ALA A 299 47.76 1.10 -44.22
C ALA A 299 46.84 0.41 -45.26
N VAL A 300 45.57 0.16 -44.93
CA VAL A 300 44.64 -0.59 -45.80
C VAL A 300 43.90 0.37 -46.73
N GLN A 301 43.92 0.08 -48.04
CA GLN A 301 43.18 0.84 -49.06
C GLN A 301 41.87 0.18 -49.49
N HIS A 302 41.68 -1.11 -49.19
CA HIS A 302 40.53 -1.90 -49.60
C HIS A 302 40.03 -2.77 -48.44
N ALA A 303 38.70 -2.78 -48.22
CA ALA A 303 38.06 -3.69 -47.28
C ALA A 303 37.27 -4.75 -48.04
N THR A 304 37.29 -6.00 -47.55
CA THR A 304 36.54 -7.11 -48.16
C THR A 304 35.37 -7.49 -47.27
N LEU A 305 34.16 -7.49 -47.82
CA LEU A 305 33.01 -8.07 -47.16
C LEU A 305 33.19 -9.58 -47.07
N LYS A 306 33.33 -10.11 -45.85
CA LYS A 306 33.53 -11.55 -45.62
C LYS A 306 32.22 -12.30 -45.44
N ASP A 307 31.24 -11.68 -44.79
CA ASP A 307 29.96 -12.28 -44.47
C ASP A 307 28.90 -11.17 -44.27
N TRP A 308 27.63 -11.46 -44.57
CA TRP A 308 26.49 -10.56 -44.34
C TRP A 308 25.28 -11.38 -43.89
N THR A 309 24.85 -11.13 -42.65
CA THR A 309 23.57 -11.61 -42.11
C THR A 309 22.62 -10.44 -41.85
N SER A 310 21.34 -10.57 -42.23
CA SER A 310 20.26 -9.66 -41.82
C SER A 310 19.54 -10.25 -40.61
N THR A 311 19.32 -9.45 -39.56
CA THR A 311 18.41 -9.81 -38.46
C THR A 311 17.09 -9.08 -38.69
N ASP A 312 15.99 -9.84 -38.82
CA ASP A 312 14.62 -9.31 -38.79
C ASP A 312 14.23 -8.85 -37.37
#